data_AF-A0A399ENC4-F1
#
_entry.id   AF-A0A399ENC4-F1
#
_cell.length_a   1.000
_cell.length_b   1.000
_cell.length_c   1.000
_cell.angle_alpha   90.00
_cell.angle_beta   90.00
_cell.angle_gamma   90.00
#
_symmetry.space_group_name_H-M   'P 1'
#
loop_
_entity.id
_entity.type
_entity.pdbx_description
1 polymer ?
#
loop_
_entity_poly.entity_id
_entity_poly.type
_entity_poly.pdbx_seq_one_letter_code
_entity_poly.pdbx_strand_id
1 'polypeptide(L)'
;MYAHTGWARVGEGWAYLHAGGAIGAQGVEVDLPPELAGFALPEPGRVQDALPLLELAPPTVTWALLLYALGAVLDHPMGSVYLTGPTGAGKTTLALLVQTLWGHTRPGAPLNWEATANALEGVAFAAKDALVLVDDYAPTGHEGKQRELQAKAARLLRSQGNLTGRPRMRADGTLHPDRPPRGALLVTGEDLPPGHSVRARCLVLELQRGALDFGRVSALQRNPEPLAAALSAWITWLAPRLDEARARLKQLVAELRPRYPAEHGRTTDALARLHGVWVLLREALEAEGVPPARLEALESGMAQALRQVGVAQAEHQRSADPAERFIPLLLGLLTGKRGHLLDLEDPKEPPPDPERWGWAWQENLSGSPEAPQGRWVAQGPQVGWLDARTGDVLLNPESAYASLNRLAAEQGEPLPSPRTLWKRLGERGITRTQTSAGETRHTVVERIGGHPTRVVRVLAPYISKTGNTGNTGTDIVQDDSNPVTGNPLVTGSLPVTNPAPQTPPALLPEASGNKTETGNTRNAVQDAKIAPVTGVTGSGDIRPLGVADEEGGYTLDPAPLPTSLKRLAEQEALALAWNRLESLPNEDERSRWRRRLNREGAKAARELLGVIRGR
;
A
#
# COMPACT_ATOMS: atom_id res chain seq x y z
N MET A 1 -9.49 -40.42 3.68
CA MET A 1 -9.27 -39.20 4.47
C MET A 1 -8.40 -38.23 3.68
N TYR A 2 -8.91 -37.02 3.42
CA TYR A 2 -8.18 -35.94 2.74
C TYR A 2 -7.68 -34.91 3.75
N ALA A 3 -6.52 -34.29 3.51
CA ALA A 3 -5.90 -33.32 4.42
C ALA A 3 -5.96 -31.87 3.92
N HIS A 4 -6.94 -31.53 3.08
CA HIS A 4 -7.08 -30.22 2.47
C HIS A 4 -8.52 -29.93 2.03
N THR A 5 -8.87 -28.65 1.89
CA THR A 5 -10.11 -28.19 1.27
C THR A 5 -10.03 -28.27 -0.27
N GLY A 6 -11.12 -27.95 -0.97
CA GLY A 6 -11.09 -27.72 -2.41
C GLY A 6 -11.36 -28.96 -3.24
N TRP A 7 -11.15 -28.87 -4.54
CA TRP A 7 -11.56 -29.91 -5.47
C TRP A 7 -10.70 -31.17 -5.40
N ALA A 8 -11.35 -32.33 -5.37
CA ALA A 8 -10.75 -33.64 -5.57
C ALA A 8 -11.60 -34.46 -6.55
N ARG A 9 -10.95 -35.37 -7.28
CA ARG A 9 -11.66 -36.39 -8.04
C ARG A 9 -12.10 -37.48 -7.09
N VAL A 10 -13.41 -37.71 -6.98
CA VAL A 10 -14.01 -38.76 -6.17
C VAL A 10 -14.94 -39.56 -7.07
N GLY A 11 -14.59 -40.82 -7.33
CA GLY A 11 -15.23 -41.59 -8.41
C GLY A 11 -14.95 -40.94 -9.78
N GLU A 12 -16.00 -40.75 -10.58
CA GLU A 12 -15.90 -40.14 -11.92
C GLU A 12 -16.06 -38.60 -11.90
N GLY A 13 -16.56 -38.04 -10.78
CA GLY A 13 -16.90 -36.63 -10.64
C GLY A 13 -15.91 -35.79 -9.87
N TRP A 14 -16.15 -34.47 -9.87
CA TRP A 14 -15.51 -33.52 -8.98
C TRP A 14 -16.31 -33.39 -7.69
N ALA A 15 -15.64 -33.52 -6.55
CA ALA A 15 -16.19 -33.20 -5.24
C ALA A 15 -15.37 -32.09 -4.60
N TYR A 16 -16.04 -31.15 -3.93
CA TYR A 16 -15.38 -30.07 -3.19
C TYR A 16 -15.28 -30.46 -1.72
N LEU A 17 -14.06 -30.59 -1.23
CA LEU A 17 -13.73 -30.99 0.14
C LEU A 17 -13.81 -29.79 1.10
N HIS A 18 -14.43 -29.99 2.25
CA HIS A 18 -14.54 -29.02 3.34
C HIS A 18 -14.49 -29.74 4.69
N ALA A 19 -14.37 -29.01 5.80
CA ALA A 19 -14.22 -29.58 7.16
C ALA A 19 -15.38 -30.51 7.59
N GLY A 20 -16.54 -30.39 6.94
CA GLY A 20 -17.73 -31.19 7.21
C GLY A 20 -17.92 -32.38 6.27
N GLY A 21 -17.02 -32.60 5.30
CA GLY A 21 -17.13 -33.65 4.30
C GLY A 21 -16.87 -33.16 2.88
N ALA A 22 -17.80 -33.43 1.96
CA ALA A 22 -17.68 -33.00 0.58
C ALA A 22 -19.03 -32.62 -0.05
N ILE A 23 -19.01 -31.61 -0.91
CA ILE A 23 -20.11 -31.30 -1.83
C ILE A 23 -19.87 -32.09 -3.12
N GLY A 24 -20.87 -32.83 -3.59
CA GLY A 24 -20.79 -33.66 -4.80
C GLY A 24 -20.33 -35.12 -4.56
N ALA A 25 -20.06 -35.52 -3.31
CA ALA A 25 -19.80 -36.91 -2.94
C ALA A 25 -20.20 -37.18 -1.48
N GLN A 26 -20.67 -38.39 -1.18
CA GLN A 26 -21.00 -38.82 0.18
C GLN A 26 -19.88 -39.66 0.82
N GLY A 27 -19.85 -39.72 2.16
CA GLY A 27 -18.93 -40.57 2.91
C GLY A 27 -17.45 -40.15 2.85
N VAL A 28 -17.18 -38.90 2.46
CA VAL A 28 -15.82 -38.37 2.38
C VAL A 28 -15.41 -37.77 3.71
N GLU A 29 -14.34 -38.27 4.30
CA GLU A 29 -13.74 -37.74 5.53
C GLU A 29 -12.58 -36.79 5.20
N VAL A 30 -12.59 -35.62 5.83
CA VAL A 30 -11.59 -34.55 5.64
C VAL A 30 -11.03 -34.14 7.01
N ASP A 31 -9.71 -34.23 7.16
CA ASP A 31 -8.97 -33.86 8.37
C ASP A 31 -8.12 -32.61 8.10
N LEU A 32 -8.59 -31.46 8.60
CA LEU A 32 -7.95 -30.16 8.36
C LEU A 32 -7.18 -29.67 9.60
N PRO A 33 -6.16 -28.81 9.40
CA PRO A 33 -5.55 -28.08 10.50
C PRO A 33 -6.59 -27.32 11.35
N PRO A 34 -6.37 -27.13 12.66
CA PRO A 34 -7.31 -26.48 13.57
C PRO A 34 -7.79 -25.10 13.09
N GLU A 35 -6.92 -24.36 12.42
CA GLU A 35 -7.17 -23.03 11.82
C GLU A 35 -8.27 -23.08 10.74
N LEU A 36 -8.43 -24.21 10.05
CA LEU A 36 -9.42 -24.44 9.01
C LEU A 36 -10.61 -25.28 9.47
N ALA A 37 -10.68 -25.67 10.75
CA ALA A 37 -11.78 -26.49 11.24
C ALA A 37 -13.16 -25.80 11.20
N GLY A 38 -13.18 -24.47 11.01
CA GLY A 38 -14.41 -23.71 10.74
C GLY A 38 -14.85 -23.72 9.27
N PHE A 39 -14.07 -24.31 8.35
CA PHE A 39 -14.34 -24.30 6.92
C PHE A 39 -15.36 -25.39 6.57
N ALA A 40 -16.55 -25.32 7.17
CA ALA A 40 -17.63 -26.28 6.98
C ALA A 40 -18.76 -25.63 6.18
N LEU A 41 -19.01 -26.17 4.99
CA LEU A 41 -20.05 -25.68 4.10
C LEU A 41 -21.39 -26.36 4.40
N PRO A 42 -22.50 -25.59 4.47
CA PRO A 42 -23.84 -26.15 4.62
C PRO A 42 -24.39 -26.65 3.28
N GLU A 43 -25.62 -27.15 3.29
CA GLU A 43 -26.38 -27.43 2.06
C GLU A 43 -26.49 -26.17 1.16
N PRO A 44 -26.54 -26.34 -0.17
CA PRO A 44 -26.55 -25.23 -1.11
C PRO A 44 -27.82 -24.36 -0.97
N GLY A 45 -27.60 -23.05 -0.83
CA GLY A 45 -28.64 -22.01 -0.88
C GLY A 45 -28.76 -21.43 -2.29
N ARG A 46 -28.72 -20.09 -2.41
CA ARG A 46 -28.70 -19.41 -3.72
C ARG A 46 -27.41 -18.61 -3.88
N VAL A 47 -26.80 -18.66 -5.06
CA VAL A 47 -25.60 -17.90 -5.43
C VAL A 47 -25.80 -16.40 -5.21
N GLN A 48 -27.00 -15.89 -5.52
CA GLN A 48 -27.30 -14.47 -5.30
C GLN A 48 -27.28 -14.02 -3.82
N ASP A 49 -27.31 -14.94 -2.85
CA ASP A 49 -27.27 -14.61 -1.42
C ASP A 49 -25.89 -14.08 -0.97
N ALA A 50 -24.87 -14.17 -1.83
CA ALA A 50 -23.57 -13.51 -1.63
C ALA A 50 -23.56 -12.02 -2.06
N LEU A 51 -24.52 -11.56 -2.88
CA LEU A 51 -24.56 -10.18 -3.38
C LEU A 51 -24.69 -9.09 -2.31
N PRO A 52 -25.31 -9.30 -1.13
CA PRO A 52 -25.30 -8.32 -0.04
C PRO A 52 -23.90 -7.90 0.44
N LEU A 53 -22.84 -8.68 0.16
CA LEU A 53 -21.46 -8.26 0.43
C LEU A 53 -21.04 -7.02 -0.38
N LEU A 54 -21.64 -6.80 -1.56
CA LEU A 54 -21.37 -5.65 -2.43
C LEU A 54 -21.79 -4.32 -1.79
N GLU A 55 -22.69 -4.41 -0.83
CA GLU A 55 -23.43 -3.32 -0.21
C GLU A 55 -22.82 -2.84 1.11
N LEU A 56 -21.68 -3.43 1.52
CA LEU A 56 -21.04 -3.16 2.81
C LEU A 56 -20.04 -2.00 2.77
N ALA A 57 -19.39 -1.78 1.63
CA ALA A 57 -18.31 -0.80 1.48
C ALA A 57 -18.30 -0.28 0.02
N PRO A 58 -17.41 0.68 -0.34
CA PRO A 58 -17.37 1.21 -1.69
C PRO A 58 -17.23 0.10 -2.76
N PRO A 59 -17.89 0.24 -3.93
CA PRO A 59 -17.85 -0.77 -4.99
C PRO A 59 -16.44 -1.17 -5.43
N THR A 60 -15.48 -0.23 -5.37
CA THR A 60 -14.06 -0.48 -5.65
C THR A 60 -13.41 -1.52 -4.74
N VAL A 61 -13.94 -1.71 -3.53
CA VAL A 61 -13.47 -2.71 -2.56
C VAL A 61 -14.29 -3.99 -2.69
N THR A 62 -15.62 -3.88 -2.61
CA THR A 62 -16.49 -5.06 -2.46
C THR A 62 -16.55 -5.94 -3.71
N TRP A 63 -16.55 -5.36 -4.92
CA TRP A 63 -16.51 -6.14 -6.16
C TRP A 63 -15.24 -6.96 -6.29
N ALA A 64 -14.09 -6.33 -6.04
CA ALA A 64 -12.81 -7.01 -6.12
C ALA A 64 -12.70 -8.13 -5.07
N LEU A 65 -13.17 -7.89 -3.84
CA LEU A 65 -13.19 -8.92 -2.80
C LEU A 65 -14.10 -10.10 -3.14
N LEU A 66 -15.35 -9.85 -3.54
CA LEU A 66 -16.32 -10.91 -3.83
C LEU A 66 -15.85 -11.76 -5.02
N LEU A 67 -15.43 -11.14 -6.12
CA LEU A 67 -14.98 -11.85 -7.32
C LEU A 67 -13.67 -12.59 -7.09
N TYR A 68 -12.79 -12.06 -6.24
CA TYR A 68 -11.57 -12.75 -5.85
C TYR A 68 -11.87 -14.00 -4.99
N ALA A 69 -12.79 -13.86 -4.03
CA ALA A 69 -13.26 -14.97 -3.20
C ALA A 69 -13.93 -16.06 -4.05
N LEU A 70 -14.96 -15.74 -4.82
CA LEU A 70 -15.64 -16.71 -5.68
C LEU A 70 -14.71 -17.29 -6.77
N GLY A 71 -13.71 -16.53 -7.20
CA GLY A 71 -12.67 -17.00 -8.09
C GLY A 71 -11.71 -18.01 -7.47
N ALA A 72 -11.63 -18.10 -6.14
CA ALA A 72 -10.72 -19.03 -5.44
C ALA A 72 -11.08 -20.49 -5.68
N VAL A 73 -12.37 -20.80 -5.90
CA VAL A 73 -12.82 -22.17 -6.20
C VAL A 73 -12.57 -22.56 -7.66
N LEU A 74 -12.31 -21.63 -8.57
CA LEU A 74 -12.13 -21.95 -10.00
C LEU A 74 -10.70 -22.42 -10.28
N ASP A 75 -9.71 -21.63 -9.92
CA ASP A 75 -8.30 -21.93 -10.14
C ASP A 75 -7.44 -21.05 -9.21
N HIS A 76 -6.18 -21.42 -9.02
CA HIS A 76 -5.26 -20.64 -8.19
C HIS A 76 -5.13 -19.19 -8.72
N PRO A 77 -5.32 -18.15 -7.89
CA PRO A 77 -5.21 -16.78 -8.35
C PRO A 77 -3.74 -16.37 -8.58
N MET A 78 -3.51 -15.51 -9.58
CA MET A 78 -2.17 -15.03 -9.99
C MET A 78 -1.49 -14.08 -8.97
N GLY A 79 -2.09 -13.85 -7.81
CA GLY A 79 -1.63 -12.93 -6.78
C GLY A 79 -2.53 -12.95 -5.54
N SER A 80 -2.27 -12.04 -4.60
CA SER A 80 -3.08 -11.84 -3.38
C SER A 80 -3.96 -10.60 -3.49
N VAL A 81 -5.06 -10.55 -2.74
CA VAL A 81 -5.74 -9.28 -2.46
C VAL A 81 -5.25 -8.73 -1.13
N TYR A 82 -4.97 -7.43 -1.09
CA TYR A 82 -4.46 -6.74 0.09
C TYR A 82 -5.40 -5.59 0.47
N LEU A 83 -6.16 -5.75 1.54
CA LEU A 83 -7.07 -4.75 2.07
C LEU A 83 -6.33 -3.85 3.07
N THR A 84 -6.02 -2.64 2.63
CA THR A 84 -5.26 -1.64 3.39
C THR A 84 -6.14 -0.50 3.88
N GLY A 85 -5.67 0.25 4.87
CA GLY A 85 -6.37 1.41 5.40
C GLY A 85 -6.02 1.68 6.87
N PRO A 86 -6.39 2.83 7.42
CA PRO A 86 -6.06 3.18 8.80
C PRO A 86 -6.71 2.26 9.84
N THR A 87 -6.18 2.27 11.06
CA THR A 87 -6.82 1.62 12.22
C THR A 87 -8.27 2.08 12.36
N GLY A 88 -9.18 1.15 12.67
CA GLY A 88 -10.60 1.45 12.84
C GLY A 88 -11.41 1.61 11.55
N ALA A 89 -10.82 1.40 10.36
CA ALA A 89 -11.56 1.42 9.09
C ALA A 89 -12.48 0.20 8.86
N GLY A 90 -12.41 -0.83 9.72
CA GLY A 90 -13.23 -2.04 9.59
C GLY A 90 -12.71 -3.08 8.59
N LYS A 91 -11.43 -3.03 8.22
CA LYS A 91 -10.77 -3.95 7.28
C LYS A 91 -10.98 -5.42 7.65
N THR A 92 -10.60 -5.78 8.88
CA THR A 92 -10.74 -7.13 9.42
C THR A 92 -12.20 -7.57 9.47
N THR A 93 -13.11 -6.68 9.86
CA THR A 93 -14.55 -6.97 9.89
C THR A 93 -15.10 -7.32 8.52
N LEU A 94 -14.76 -6.51 7.49
CA LEU A 94 -15.16 -6.79 6.11
C LEU A 94 -14.52 -8.10 5.60
N ALA A 95 -13.24 -8.30 5.87
CA ALA A 95 -12.52 -9.50 5.45
C ALA A 95 -13.08 -10.78 6.08
N LEU A 96 -13.47 -10.73 7.36
CA LEU A 96 -14.13 -11.84 8.06
C LEU A 96 -15.50 -12.16 7.46
N LEU A 97 -16.30 -11.15 7.10
CA LEU A 97 -17.58 -11.39 6.42
C LEU A 97 -17.41 -12.07 5.05
N VAL A 98 -16.35 -11.73 4.31
CA VAL A 98 -16.02 -12.45 3.07
C VAL A 98 -15.52 -13.87 3.38
N GLN A 99 -14.75 -14.06 4.45
CA GLN A 99 -14.28 -15.37 4.91
C GLN A 99 -15.44 -16.31 5.33
N THR A 100 -16.56 -15.75 5.79
CA THR A 100 -17.81 -16.47 6.11
C THR A 100 -18.36 -17.27 4.93
N LEU A 101 -18.01 -16.93 3.68
CA LEU A 101 -18.35 -17.75 2.51
C LEU A 101 -17.90 -19.22 2.69
N TRP A 102 -16.82 -19.47 3.43
CA TRP A 102 -16.35 -20.83 3.74
C TRP A 102 -16.98 -21.45 5.01
N GLY A 103 -17.95 -20.80 5.64
CA GLY A 103 -18.56 -21.24 6.91
C GLY A 103 -17.77 -20.81 8.16
N HIS A 104 -16.66 -20.09 8.00
CA HIS A 104 -15.86 -19.62 9.13
C HIS A 104 -16.58 -18.49 9.88
N THR A 105 -17.22 -18.84 10.98
CA THR A 105 -17.94 -17.90 11.87
C THR A 105 -17.24 -17.71 13.21
N ARG A 106 -16.09 -18.34 13.42
CA ARG A 106 -15.31 -18.21 14.65
C ARG A 106 -14.79 -16.78 14.80
N PRO A 107 -14.68 -16.26 16.04
CA PRO A 107 -14.01 -14.99 16.28
C PRO A 107 -12.56 -15.02 15.78
N GLY A 108 -12.17 -13.96 15.08
CA GLY A 108 -10.80 -13.80 14.57
C GLY A 108 -10.54 -14.51 13.23
N ALA A 109 -9.43 -14.13 12.60
CA ALA A 109 -9.03 -14.66 11.31
C ALA A 109 -8.43 -16.07 11.40
N PRO A 110 -8.52 -16.89 10.33
CA PRO A 110 -7.86 -18.19 10.27
C PRO A 110 -6.34 -18.10 10.47
N LEU A 111 -5.71 -17.04 9.95
CA LEU A 111 -4.29 -16.76 10.11
C LEU A 111 -4.05 -15.32 10.54
N ASN A 112 -2.98 -15.11 11.30
CA ASN A 112 -2.44 -13.78 11.62
C ASN A 112 -0.92 -13.77 11.40
N TRP A 113 -0.33 -12.57 11.37
CA TRP A 113 1.11 -12.43 11.13
C TRP A 113 2.00 -12.76 12.35
N GLU A 114 1.43 -13.04 13.52
CA GLU A 114 2.20 -13.54 14.67
C GLU A 114 2.64 -15.00 14.47
N ALA A 115 1.89 -15.76 13.67
CA ALA A 115 2.23 -17.13 13.31
C ALA A 115 3.63 -17.25 12.66
N THR A 116 4.24 -18.42 12.85
CA THR A 116 5.52 -18.74 12.19
C THR A 116 5.34 -18.85 10.68
N ALA A 117 6.39 -18.58 9.91
CA ALA A 117 6.33 -18.69 8.44
C ALA A 117 5.90 -20.09 7.96
N ASN A 118 6.29 -21.15 8.67
CA ASN A 118 5.93 -22.51 8.30
C ASN A 118 4.46 -22.84 8.62
N ALA A 119 3.91 -22.25 9.69
CA ALA A 119 2.48 -22.38 10.01
C ALA A 119 1.62 -21.69 8.94
N LEU A 120 1.97 -20.44 8.58
CA LEU A 120 1.31 -19.70 7.49
C LEU A 120 1.31 -20.48 6.18
N GLU A 121 2.47 -21.00 5.75
CA GLU A 121 2.58 -21.80 4.53
C GLU A 121 1.82 -23.13 4.62
N GLY A 122 1.87 -23.81 5.78
CA GLY A 122 1.17 -25.07 6.00
C GLY A 122 -0.34 -24.94 5.89
N VAL A 123 -0.93 -23.94 6.53
CA VAL A 123 -2.36 -23.65 6.47
C VAL A 123 -2.76 -23.17 5.08
N ALA A 124 -1.98 -22.26 4.46
CA ALA A 124 -2.24 -21.80 3.09
C ALA A 124 -2.13 -22.93 2.05
N PHE A 125 -1.30 -23.94 2.30
CA PHE A 125 -1.24 -25.16 1.48
C PHE A 125 -2.47 -26.05 1.73
N ALA A 126 -2.91 -26.23 2.97
CA ALA A 126 -4.09 -27.04 3.29
C ALA A 126 -5.40 -26.42 2.79
N ALA A 127 -5.48 -25.09 2.71
CA ALA A 127 -6.63 -24.37 2.19
C ALA A 127 -6.68 -24.33 0.64
N LYS A 128 -6.59 -25.49 0.00
CA LYS A 128 -6.65 -25.59 -1.46
C LYS A 128 -8.02 -25.14 -1.97
N ASP A 129 -8.02 -24.38 -3.07
CA ASP A 129 -9.20 -23.79 -3.73
C ASP A 129 -10.14 -23.04 -2.77
N ALA A 130 -9.58 -22.45 -1.71
CA ALA A 130 -10.29 -21.71 -0.67
C ALA A 130 -9.69 -20.32 -0.45
N LEU A 131 -10.49 -19.35 -0.01
CA LEU A 131 -9.99 -18.08 0.48
C LEU A 131 -9.48 -18.24 1.92
N VAL A 132 -8.28 -17.71 2.19
CA VAL A 132 -7.72 -17.62 3.54
C VAL A 132 -7.34 -16.18 3.85
N LEU A 133 -7.95 -15.66 4.92
CA LEU A 133 -7.60 -14.39 5.52
C LEU A 133 -6.35 -14.53 6.39
N VAL A 134 -5.34 -13.72 6.08
CA VAL A 134 -4.15 -13.46 6.91
C VAL A 134 -4.26 -12.04 7.46
N ASP A 135 -4.66 -11.93 8.71
CA ASP A 135 -5.04 -10.66 9.33
C ASP A 135 -3.89 -9.96 10.05
N ASP A 136 -4.05 -8.64 10.18
CA ASP A 136 -3.28 -7.75 11.03
C ASP A 136 -1.80 -7.58 10.64
N TYR A 137 -1.55 -7.21 9.38
CA TYR A 137 -0.22 -6.75 8.99
C TYR A 137 0.02 -5.33 9.54
N ALA A 138 0.68 -5.26 10.69
CA ALA A 138 1.09 -4.02 11.33
C ALA A 138 2.58 -4.10 11.72
N PRO A 139 3.52 -3.61 10.88
CA PRO A 139 4.94 -3.60 11.19
C PRO A 139 5.27 -2.51 12.22
N THR A 140 4.82 -2.70 13.46
CA THR A 140 5.10 -1.84 14.60
C THR A 140 6.16 -2.48 15.52
N GLY A 141 6.91 -1.65 16.24
CA GLY A 141 7.94 -2.09 17.19
C GLY A 141 9.38 -1.98 16.68
N HIS A 142 10.31 -2.68 17.34
CA HIS A 142 11.75 -2.58 17.08
C HIS A 142 12.14 -3.05 15.66
N GLU A 143 13.15 -2.43 15.05
CA GLU A 143 13.57 -2.65 13.65
C GLU A 143 13.73 -4.14 13.28
N GLY A 144 14.31 -4.94 14.18
CA GLY A 144 14.50 -6.38 13.95
C GLY A 144 13.18 -7.13 13.72
N LYS A 145 12.16 -6.86 14.54
CA LYS A 145 10.82 -7.49 14.42
C LYS A 145 10.11 -7.02 13.15
N GLN A 146 10.26 -5.74 12.80
CA GLN A 146 9.74 -5.19 11.54
C GLN A 146 10.37 -5.89 10.32
N ARG A 147 11.70 -6.03 10.29
CA ARG A 147 12.40 -6.73 9.19
C ARG A 147 11.99 -8.19 9.08
N GLU A 148 11.82 -8.88 10.21
CA GLU A 148 11.34 -10.27 10.22
C GLU A 148 9.93 -10.39 9.64
N LEU A 149 9.01 -9.52 10.08
CA LEU A 149 7.63 -9.51 9.59
C LEU A 149 7.57 -9.18 8.08
N GLN A 150 8.33 -8.17 7.64
CA GLN A 150 8.44 -7.81 6.23
C GLN A 150 9.01 -8.97 5.39
N ALA A 151 10.04 -9.67 5.88
CA ALA A 151 10.59 -10.85 5.21
C ALA A 151 9.58 -12.01 5.14
N LYS A 152 8.80 -12.21 6.21
CA LYS A 152 7.72 -13.21 6.28
C LYS A 152 6.62 -12.92 5.26
N ALA A 153 6.14 -11.68 5.20
CA ALA A 153 5.13 -11.25 4.25
C ALA A 153 5.63 -11.32 2.81
N ALA A 154 6.85 -10.83 2.54
CA ALA A 154 7.46 -10.94 1.22
C ALA A 154 7.62 -12.39 0.77
N ARG A 155 7.92 -13.32 1.69
CA ARG A 155 8.02 -14.76 1.40
C ARG A 155 6.65 -15.34 1.01
N LEU A 156 5.61 -15.13 1.81
CA LEU A 156 4.27 -15.68 1.57
C LEU A 156 3.62 -15.10 0.30
N LEU A 157 3.71 -13.80 0.08
CA LEU A 157 3.14 -13.14 -1.09
C LEU A 157 3.86 -13.52 -2.40
N ARG A 158 5.17 -13.79 -2.33
CA ARG A 158 5.93 -14.30 -3.47
C ARG A 158 5.59 -15.74 -3.78
N SER A 159 5.42 -16.61 -2.77
CA SER A 159 5.04 -18.01 -3.00
C SER A 159 3.64 -18.11 -3.62
N GLN A 160 2.68 -17.29 -3.16
CA GLN A 160 1.35 -17.16 -3.78
C GLN A 160 1.43 -16.83 -5.27
N GLY A 161 2.15 -15.76 -5.64
CA GLY A 161 2.15 -15.26 -7.02
C GLY A 161 3.05 -16.00 -8.00
N ASN A 162 3.94 -16.89 -7.53
CA ASN A 162 4.86 -17.64 -8.39
C ASN A 162 4.48 -19.12 -8.54
N LEU A 163 3.55 -19.66 -7.73
CA LEU A 163 3.23 -21.10 -7.68
C LEU A 163 4.45 -22.01 -7.46
N THR A 164 5.55 -21.44 -6.97
CA THR A 164 6.78 -22.16 -6.60
C THR A 164 6.93 -22.02 -5.10
N GLY A 165 7.03 -23.11 -4.36
CA GLY A 165 7.74 -23.06 -3.10
C GLY A 165 9.20 -23.49 -3.31
N ARG A 166 9.94 -23.66 -2.20
CA ARG A 166 11.37 -23.96 -2.25
C ARG A 166 11.59 -25.36 -1.68
N PRO A 167 12.04 -26.34 -2.49
CA PRO A 167 12.40 -27.64 -1.97
C PRO A 167 13.53 -27.46 -0.94
N ARG A 168 13.36 -28.05 0.24
CA ARG A 168 14.40 -28.08 1.28
C ARG A 168 14.80 -29.53 1.51
N MET A 169 16.04 -29.79 1.89
CA MET A 169 16.45 -31.13 2.32
C MET A 169 16.18 -31.25 3.82
N ARG A 170 15.64 -32.38 4.28
CA ARG A 170 15.60 -32.76 5.69
C ARG A 170 17.00 -33.15 6.16
N ALA A 171 17.21 -33.18 7.48
CA ALA A 171 18.47 -33.64 8.08
C ALA A 171 18.79 -35.12 7.75
N ASP A 172 17.78 -35.90 7.37
CA ASP A 172 17.89 -37.30 6.92
C ASP A 172 18.21 -37.45 5.42
N GLY A 173 18.42 -36.34 4.70
CA GLY A 173 18.72 -36.34 3.26
C GLY A 173 17.51 -36.47 2.34
N THR A 174 16.29 -36.62 2.87
CA THR A 174 15.07 -36.62 2.05
C THR A 174 14.62 -35.20 1.70
N LEU A 175 13.98 -35.01 0.55
CA LEU A 175 13.42 -33.70 0.21
C LEU A 175 12.19 -33.44 1.08
N HIS A 176 12.21 -32.34 1.82
CA HIS A 176 11.04 -31.74 2.45
C HIS A 176 10.04 -31.37 1.34
N PRO A 177 8.83 -31.93 1.37
CA PRO A 177 7.82 -31.62 0.38
C PRO A 177 7.52 -30.12 0.43
N ASP A 178 7.50 -29.53 -0.76
CA ASP A 178 7.22 -28.12 -0.93
C ASP A 178 5.75 -27.85 -0.61
N ARG A 179 5.48 -26.75 0.11
CA ARG A 179 4.12 -26.39 0.57
C ARG A 179 3.74 -24.99 0.06
N PRO A 180 3.64 -24.77 -1.26
CA PRO A 180 3.17 -23.50 -1.79
C PRO A 180 1.69 -23.30 -1.41
N PRO A 181 1.23 -22.06 -1.18
CA PRO A 181 -0.20 -21.78 -1.07
C PRO A 181 -0.98 -22.36 -2.26
N ARG A 182 -2.10 -23.05 -1.98
CA ARG A 182 -2.97 -23.66 -3.01
C ARG A 182 -4.36 -23.01 -3.08
N GLY A 183 -4.56 -21.97 -2.30
CA GLY A 183 -5.79 -21.18 -2.24
C GLY A 183 -5.55 -19.71 -2.56
N ALA A 184 -6.57 -18.90 -2.35
CA ALA A 184 -6.52 -17.45 -2.48
C ALA A 184 -6.15 -16.82 -1.14
N LEU A 185 -5.20 -15.88 -1.13
CA LEU A 185 -4.85 -15.10 0.06
C LEU A 185 -5.54 -13.75 0.05
N LEU A 186 -6.27 -13.45 1.13
CA LEU A 186 -6.73 -12.10 1.49
C LEU A 186 -5.89 -11.62 2.67
N VAL A 187 -5.20 -10.52 2.51
CA VAL A 187 -4.38 -9.93 3.58
C VAL A 187 -5.01 -8.63 4.04
N THR A 188 -5.06 -8.38 5.34
CA THR A 188 -5.37 -7.05 5.88
C THR A 188 -4.12 -6.42 6.47
N GLY A 189 -4.01 -5.11 6.40
CA GLY A 189 -2.89 -4.39 7.00
C GLY A 189 -3.14 -2.89 7.11
N GLU A 190 -2.36 -2.25 7.96
CA GLU A 190 -2.29 -0.78 8.02
C GLU A 190 -1.29 -0.25 7.00
N ASP A 191 -0.18 -0.98 6.84
CA ASP A 191 0.87 -0.71 5.88
C ASP A 191 0.93 -1.76 4.78
N LEU A 192 1.57 -1.40 3.67
CA LEU A 192 1.92 -2.33 2.60
C LEU A 192 3.32 -2.91 2.82
N PRO A 193 3.54 -4.21 2.55
CA PRO A 193 4.87 -4.79 2.63
C PRO A 193 5.83 -4.07 1.66
N PRO A 194 7.09 -3.85 2.07
CA PRO A 194 8.05 -3.12 1.25
C PRO A 194 8.43 -3.92 0.00
N GLY A 195 8.80 -3.17 -1.06
CA GLY A 195 9.37 -3.73 -2.27
C GLY A 195 8.38 -3.83 -3.43
N HIS A 196 8.72 -3.14 -4.51
CA HIS A 196 7.98 -3.08 -5.77
C HIS A 196 7.56 -4.46 -6.31
N SER A 197 8.43 -5.48 -6.21
CA SER A 197 8.12 -6.82 -6.72
C SER A 197 7.03 -7.53 -5.91
N VAL A 198 6.99 -7.30 -4.58
CA VAL A 198 5.98 -7.89 -3.71
C VAL A 198 4.63 -7.20 -3.96
N ARG A 199 4.62 -5.86 -3.97
CA ARG A 199 3.40 -5.07 -4.22
C ARG A 199 2.78 -5.36 -5.59
N ALA A 200 3.60 -5.56 -6.63
CA ALA A 200 3.12 -5.95 -7.96
C ALA A 200 2.45 -7.35 -8.03
N ARG A 201 2.49 -8.15 -6.95
CA ARG A 201 1.76 -9.42 -6.79
C ARG A 201 0.48 -9.27 -5.97
N CYS A 202 0.17 -8.06 -5.52
CA CYS A 202 -1.00 -7.78 -4.72
C CYS A 202 -1.96 -6.86 -5.49
N LEU A 203 -3.25 -7.19 -5.48
CA LEU A 203 -4.30 -6.23 -5.75
C LEU A 203 -4.63 -5.53 -4.43
N VAL A 204 -4.01 -4.37 -4.23
CA VAL A 204 -4.25 -3.45 -3.12
C VAL A 204 -5.62 -2.77 -3.28
N LEU A 205 -6.44 -2.87 -2.24
CA LEU A 205 -7.74 -2.22 -2.08
C LEU A 205 -7.68 -1.37 -0.83
N GLU A 206 -8.01 -0.09 -0.92
CA GLU A 206 -7.99 0.83 0.22
C GLU A 206 -9.39 1.03 0.80
N LEU A 207 -9.52 0.84 2.11
CA LEU A 207 -10.73 1.09 2.87
C LEU A 207 -10.51 2.25 3.83
N GLN A 208 -11.24 3.35 3.61
CA GLN A 208 -11.17 4.54 4.44
C GLN A 208 -12.06 4.41 5.69
N ARG A 209 -11.78 5.21 6.74
CA ARG A 209 -12.66 5.30 7.91
C ARG A 209 -14.05 5.78 7.49
N GLY A 210 -15.09 5.17 8.05
CA GLY A 210 -16.49 5.51 7.76
C GLY A 210 -17.01 4.96 6.42
N ALA A 211 -16.18 4.28 5.62
CA ALA A 211 -16.62 3.71 4.36
C ALA A 211 -17.42 2.39 4.52
N LEU A 212 -17.34 1.75 5.69
CA LEU A 212 -18.05 0.52 6.00
C LEU A 212 -19.44 0.81 6.60
N ASP A 213 -20.49 0.22 6.04
CA ASP A 213 -21.84 0.26 6.60
C ASP A 213 -21.97 -0.75 7.75
N PHE A 214 -21.74 -0.28 8.97
CA PHE A 214 -21.83 -1.11 10.18
C PHE A 214 -23.23 -1.67 10.46
N GLY A 215 -24.29 -1.02 9.97
CA GLY A 215 -25.66 -1.50 10.11
C GLY A 215 -25.88 -2.78 9.29
N ARG A 216 -25.46 -2.76 8.02
CA ARG A 216 -25.51 -3.91 7.12
C ARG A 216 -24.56 -5.02 7.55
N VAL A 217 -23.36 -4.67 8.01
CA VAL A 217 -22.41 -5.62 8.62
C VAL A 217 -23.06 -6.36 9.78
N SER A 218 -23.68 -5.63 10.71
CA SER A 218 -24.34 -6.22 11.88
C SER A 218 -25.53 -7.11 11.50
N ALA A 219 -26.23 -6.80 10.41
CA ALA A 219 -27.30 -7.66 9.88
C ALA A 219 -26.75 -9.00 9.37
N LEU A 220 -25.67 -8.97 8.57
CA LEU A 220 -25.03 -10.19 8.07
C LEU A 220 -24.35 -11.01 9.17
N GLN A 221 -23.74 -10.35 10.16
CA GLN A 221 -23.12 -11.06 11.30
C GLN A 221 -24.14 -11.81 12.16
N ARG A 222 -25.38 -11.32 12.25
CA ARG A 222 -26.46 -12.01 12.98
C ARG A 222 -27.00 -13.22 12.24
N ASN A 223 -26.91 -13.23 10.91
CA ASN A 223 -27.34 -14.36 10.08
C ASN A 223 -26.29 -14.66 8.99
N PRO A 224 -25.16 -15.29 9.35
CA PRO A 224 -24.05 -15.54 8.43
C PRO A 224 -24.27 -16.73 7.49
N GLU A 225 -25.18 -17.65 7.84
CA GLU A 225 -25.42 -18.91 7.12
C GLU A 225 -25.72 -18.75 5.63
N PRO A 226 -26.53 -17.78 5.17
CA PRO A 226 -26.80 -17.57 3.75
C PRO A 226 -25.54 -17.31 2.91
N LEU A 227 -24.49 -16.70 3.49
CA LEU A 227 -23.23 -16.47 2.77
C LEU A 227 -22.51 -17.80 2.48
N ALA A 228 -22.44 -18.68 3.48
CA ALA A 228 -21.83 -20.00 3.29
C ALA A 228 -22.67 -20.87 2.33
N ALA A 229 -23.99 -20.83 2.46
CA ALA A 229 -24.92 -21.52 1.57
C ALA A 229 -24.82 -21.00 0.12
N ALA A 230 -24.55 -19.71 -0.09
CA ALA A 230 -24.30 -19.14 -1.41
C ALA A 230 -23.03 -19.72 -2.05
N LEU A 231 -21.95 -19.91 -1.28
CA LEU A 231 -20.75 -20.57 -1.80
C LEU A 231 -21.01 -22.05 -2.11
N SER A 232 -21.77 -22.76 -1.27
CA SER A 232 -22.21 -24.13 -1.54
C SER A 232 -23.00 -24.23 -2.85
N ALA A 233 -23.89 -23.27 -3.11
CA ALA A 233 -24.64 -23.18 -4.36
C ALA A 233 -23.72 -22.93 -5.58
N TRP A 234 -22.76 -22.02 -5.44
CA TRP A 234 -21.76 -21.73 -6.48
C TRP A 234 -20.91 -22.96 -6.80
N ILE A 235 -20.43 -23.67 -5.78
CA ILE A 235 -19.68 -24.92 -5.92
C ILE A 235 -20.54 -26.00 -6.57
N THR A 236 -21.79 -26.15 -6.15
CA THR A 236 -22.72 -27.14 -6.71
C THR A 236 -22.98 -26.87 -8.19
N TRP A 237 -23.14 -25.60 -8.57
CA TRP A 237 -23.27 -25.18 -9.96
C TRP A 237 -22.00 -25.48 -10.78
N LEU A 238 -20.81 -25.29 -10.19
CA LEU A 238 -19.53 -25.56 -10.85
C LEU A 238 -19.19 -27.04 -11.00
N ALA A 239 -19.51 -27.88 -10.02
CA ALA A 239 -19.08 -29.29 -9.94
C ALA A 239 -19.24 -30.09 -11.25
N PRO A 240 -20.40 -30.07 -11.96
CA PRO A 240 -20.56 -30.83 -13.19
C PRO A 240 -19.82 -30.25 -14.40
N ARG A 241 -19.32 -29.00 -14.32
CA ARG A 241 -18.74 -28.25 -15.45
C ARG A 241 -17.41 -27.58 -15.12
N LEU A 242 -16.75 -28.02 -14.05
CA LEU A 242 -15.58 -27.34 -13.51
C LEU A 242 -14.44 -27.21 -14.52
N ASP A 243 -14.18 -28.27 -15.29
CA ASP A 243 -13.11 -28.29 -16.29
C ASP A 243 -13.41 -27.31 -17.45
N GLU A 244 -14.67 -27.24 -17.89
CA GLU A 244 -15.12 -26.27 -18.89
C GLU A 244 -15.05 -24.84 -18.37
N ALA A 245 -15.49 -24.60 -17.13
CA ALA A 245 -15.44 -23.29 -16.48
C ALA A 245 -13.99 -22.80 -16.31
N ARG A 246 -13.04 -23.68 -15.96
CA ARG A 246 -11.60 -23.37 -15.90
C ARG A 246 -11.04 -23.01 -17.27
N ALA A 247 -11.35 -23.80 -18.29
CA ALA A 247 -10.92 -23.53 -19.66
C ALA A 247 -11.50 -22.19 -20.16
N ARG A 248 -12.78 -21.92 -19.87
CA ARG A 248 -13.46 -20.69 -20.22
C ARG A 248 -12.87 -19.48 -19.50
N LEU A 249 -12.59 -19.58 -18.20
CA LEU A 249 -11.93 -18.50 -17.45
C LEU A 249 -10.59 -18.11 -18.07
N LYS A 250 -9.78 -19.09 -18.49
CA LYS A 250 -8.49 -18.84 -19.15
C LYS A 250 -8.65 -18.08 -20.47
N GLN A 251 -9.67 -18.43 -21.27
CA GLN A 251 -10.00 -17.71 -22.51
C GLN A 251 -10.48 -16.30 -22.21
N LEU A 252 -11.43 -16.15 -21.28
CA LEU A 252 -11.97 -14.86 -20.86
C LEU A 252 -10.88 -13.91 -20.37
N VAL A 253 -9.91 -14.39 -19.58
CA VAL A 253 -8.78 -13.56 -19.15
C VAL A 253 -8.05 -13.00 -20.36
N ALA A 254 -7.67 -13.83 -21.33
CA ALA A 254 -6.98 -13.37 -22.54
C ALA A 254 -7.80 -12.35 -23.35
N GLU A 255 -9.10 -12.60 -23.52
CA GLU A 255 -10.05 -11.73 -24.22
C GLU A 255 -10.25 -10.37 -23.50
N LEU A 256 -10.23 -10.38 -22.16
CA LEU A 256 -10.54 -9.20 -21.32
C LEU A 256 -9.32 -8.34 -21.00
N ARG A 257 -8.09 -8.86 -21.16
CA ARG A 257 -6.84 -8.10 -20.92
C ARG A 257 -6.85 -6.69 -21.57
N PRO A 258 -7.27 -6.49 -22.83
CA PRO A 258 -7.28 -5.16 -23.45
C PRO A 258 -8.20 -4.14 -22.77
N ARG A 259 -9.20 -4.58 -21.98
CA ARG A 259 -10.11 -3.69 -21.25
C ARG A 259 -9.49 -3.09 -19.98
N TYR A 260 -8.38 -3.66 -19.51
CA TYR A 260 -7.73 -3.28 -18.25
C TYR A 260 -6.24 -2.97 -18.43
N PRO A 261 -5.87 -2.01 -19.30
CA PRO A 261 -4.46 -1.65 -19.48
C PRO A 261 -3.89 -1.10 -18.17
N ALA A 262 -2.77 -1.66 -17.73
CA ALA A 262 -2.04 -1.22 -16.55
C ALA A 262 -0.54 -1.22 -16.84
N GLU A 263 0.23 -0.40 -16.09
CA GLU A 263 1.69 -0.34 -16.22
C GLU A 263 2.33 -1.73 -15.99
N HIS A 264 1.79 -2.51 -15.05
CA HIS A 264 2.24 -3.87 -14.77
C HIS A 264 1.22 -4.91 -15.25
N GLY A 265 1.66 -5.83 -16.11
CA GLY A 265 0.79 -6.86 -16.71
C GLY A 265 0.03 -7.72 -15.69
N ARG A 266 0.58 -7.94 -14.49
CA ARG A 266 -0.13 -8.63 -13.39
C ARG A 266 -1.41 -7.93 -12.93
N THR A 267 -1.44 -6.59 -12.93
CA THR A 267 -2.66 -5.85 -12.59
C THR A 267 -3.71 -6.02 -13.68
N THR A 268 -3.30 -5.95 -14.94
CA THR A 268 -4.16 -6.28 -16.09
C THR A 268 -4.73 -7.69 -15.95
N ASP A 269 -3.89 -8.68 -15.65
CA ASP A 269 -4.31 -10.07 -15.46
C ASP A 269 -5.26 -10.27 -14.28
N ALA A 270 -4.99 -9.61 -13.15
CA ALA A 270 -5.87 -9.67 -11.98
C ALA A 270 -7.26 -9.11 -12.31
N LEU A 271 -7.35 -7.92 -12.90
CA LEU A 271 -8.62 -7.29 -13.24
C LEU A 271 -9.38 -8.04 -14.33
N ALA A 272 -8.69 -8.51 -15.36
CA ALA A 272 -9.27 -9.34 -16.42
C ALA A 272 -9.81 -10.66 -15.85
N ARG A 273 -9.09 -11.28 -14.91
CA ARG A 273 -9.56 -12.48 -14.20
C ARG A 273 -10.80 -12.21 -13.37
N LEU A 274 -10.84 -11.11 -12.59
CA LEU A 274 -12.02 -10.76 -11.80
C LEU A 274 -13.26 -10.57 -12.69
N HIS A 275 -13.11 -9.88 -13.81
CA HIS A 275 -14.19 -9.77 -14.81
C HIS A 275 -14.54 -11.15 -15.39
N GLY A 276 -13.57 -12.00 -15.72
CA GLY A 276 -13.83 -13.36 -16.18
C GLY A 276 -14.63 -14.20 -15.16
N VAL A 277 -14.35 -14.05 -13.86
CA VAL A 277 -15.15 -14.67 -12.79
C VAL A 277 -16.57 -14.10 -12.77
N TRP A 278 -16.74 -12.78 -12.98
CA TRP A 278 -18.07 -12.18 -13.11
C TRP A 278 -18.88 -12.79 -14.24
N VAL A 279 -18.27 -13.07 -15.40
CA VAL A 279 -19.00 -13.70 -16.54
C VAL A 279 -19.57 -15.06 -16.13
N LEU A 280 -18.77 -15.90 -15.46
CA LEU A 280 -19.23 -17.21 -14.98
C LEU A 280 -20.28 -17.08 -13.86
N LEU A 281 -20.10 -16.11 -12.95
CA LEU A 281 -21.07 -15.81 -11.91
C LEU A 281 -22.40 -15.35 -12.50
N ARG A 282 -22.38 -14.51 -13.53
CA ARG A 282 -23.56 -14.04 -14.26
C ARG A 282 -24.34 -15.22 -14.85
N GLU A 283 -23.66 -16.20 -15.45
CA GLU A 283 -24.30 -17.42 -15.97
C GLU A 283 -25.00 -18.23 -14.86
N ALA A 284 -24.41 -18.32 -13.67
CA ALA A 284 -25.06 -18.96 -12.53
C ALA A 284 -26.27 -18.18 -12.02
N LEU A 285 -26.16 -16.85 -11.92
CA LEU A 285 -27.27 -16.00 -11.50
C LEU A 285 -28.43 -16.04 -12.51
N GLU A 286 -28.12 -16.10 -13.81
CA GLU A 286 -29.11 -16.28 -14.87
C GLU A 286 -29.81 -17.63 -14.77
N ALA A 287 -29.06 -18.71 -14.51
CA ALA A 287 -29.63 -20.04 -14.25
C ALA A 287 -30.53 -20.08 -12.98
N GLU A 288 -30.25 -19.22 -12.00
CA GLU A 288 -31.11 -19.01 -10.82
C GLU A 288 -32.32 -18.09 -11.06
N GLY A 289 -32.52 -17.61 -12.28
CA GLY A 289 -33.65 -16.76 -12.67
C GLY A 289 -33.51 -15.30 -12.25
N VAL A 290 -32.29 -14.79 -12.04
CA VAL A 290 -32.07 -13.35 -11.79
C VAL A 290 -32.41 -12.55 -13.06
N PRO A 291 -33.26 -11.50 -12.98
CA PRO A 291 -33.72 -10.77 -14.16
C PRO A 291 -32.57 -10.13 -14.97
N PRO A 292 -32.63 -10.11 -16.31
CA PRO A 292 -31.58 -9.52 -17.16
C PRO A 292 -31.23 -8.08 -16.81
N ALA A 293 -32.23 -7.23 -16.52
CA ALA A 293 -32.02 -5.84 -16.13
C ALA A 293 -31.17 -5.70 -14.85
N ARG A 294 -31.32 -6.63 -13.89
CA ARG A 294 -30.51 -6.64 -12.66
C ARG A 294 -29.08 -7.08 -12.97
N LEU A 295 -28.90 -8.07 -13.84
CA LEU A 295 -27.57 -8.53 -14.27
C LEU A 295 -26.80 -7.43 -15.02
N GLU A 296 -27.47 -6.68 -15.89
CA GLU A 296 -26.89 -5.53 -16.61
C GLU A 296 -26.46 -4.41 -15.64
N ALA A 297 -27.30 -4.09 -14.64
CA ALA A 297 -26.96 -3.09 -13.63
C ALA A 297 -25.74 -3.52 -12.79
N LEU A 298 -25.70 -4.79 -12.39
CA LEU A 298 -24.56 -5.36 -11.66
C LEU A 298 -23.28 -5.35 -12.51
N GLU A 299 -23.37 -5.73 -13.79
CA GLU A 299 -22.22 -5.72 -14.70
C GLU A 299 -21.66 -4.32 -14.93
N SER A 300 -22.53 -3.32 -15.09
CA SER A 300 -22.12 -1.92 -15.23
C SER A 300 -21.37 -1.44 -13.97
N GLY A 301 -21.92 -1.72 -12.78
CA GLY A 301 -21.29 -1.38 -11.50
C GLY A 301 -19.95 -2.08 -11.30
N MET A 302 -19.87 -3.37 -11.60
CA MET A 302 -18.64 -4.17 -11.56
C MET A 302 -17.58 -3.61 -12.51
N ALA A 303 -17.94 -3.36 -13.77
CA ALA A 303 -16.99 -2.88 -14.77
C ALA A 303 -16.44 -1.49 -14.42
N GLN A 304 -17.27 -0.60 -13.87
CA GLN A 304 -16.84 0.70 -13.36
C GLN A 304 -15.88 0.55 -12.18
N ALA A 305 -16.24 -0.27 -11.19
CA ALA A 305 -15.42 -0.52 -10.01
C ALA A 305 -14.03 -1.07 -10.38
N LEU A 306 -13.94 -2.09 -11.24
CA LEU A 306 -12.67 -2.67 -11.65
C LEU A 306 -11.78 -1.68 -12.42
N ARG A 307 -12.35 -0.77 -13.23
CA ARG A 307 -11.58 0.29 -13.88
C ARG A 307 -10.98 1.26 -12.85
N GLN A 308 -11.77 1.67 -11.86
CA GLN A 308 -11.30 2.55 -10.78
C GLN A 308 -10.20 1.88 -9.94
N VAL A 309 -10.32 0.59 -9.65
CA VAL A 309 -9.25 -0.18 -8.99
C VAL A 309 -7.97 -0.17 -9.83
N GLY A 310 -8.07 -0.31 -11.16
CA GLY A 310 -6.91 -0.23 -12.05
C GLY A 310 -6.19 1.12 -12.00
N VAL A 311 -6.94 2.23 -11.91
CA VAL A 311 -6.37 3.58 -11.77
C VAL A 311 -5.67 3.73 -10.41
N ALA A 312 -6.32 3.36 -9.31
CA ALA A 312 -5.74 3.43 -7.97
C ALA A 312 -4.49 2.54 -7.83
N GLN A 313 -4.47 1.39 -8.52
CA GLN A 313 -3.29 0.52 -8.57
C GLN A 313 -2.05 1.18 -9.15
N ALA A 314 -2.20 2.00 -10.19
CA ALA A 314 -1.07 2.71 -10.78
C ALA A 314 -0.42 3.68 -9.79
N GLU A 315 -1.20 4.30 -8.89
CA GLU A 315 -0.67 5.20 -7.85
C GLU A 315 0.17 4.46 -6.81
N HIS A 316 -0.31 3.32 -6.31
CA HIS A 316 0.45 2.49 -5.36
C HIS A 316 1.72 1.90 -5.98
N GLN A 317 1.73 1.65 -7.29
CA GLN A 317 2.91 1.16 -8.00
C GLN A 317 3.93 2.29 -8.24
N ARG A 318 3.48 3.49 -8.61
CA ARG A 318 4.34 4.67 -8.76
C ARG A 318 5.05 5.05 -7.47
N SER A 319 4.35 5.07 -6.33
CA SER A 319 4.97 5.40 -5.03
C SER A 319 6.04 4.39 -4.59
N ALA A 320 5.95 3.15 -5.08
CA ALA A 320 6.94 2.10 -4.83
C ALA A 320 8.07 2.06 -5.87
N ASP A 321 8.02 2.86 -6.96
CA ASP A 321 9.06 2.84 -7.99
C ASP A 321 10.35 3.47 -7.45
N PRO A 322 11.47 2.72 -7.42
CA PRO A 322 12.78 3.24 -7.04
C PRO A 322 13.19 4.51 -7.79
N ALA A 323 12.73 4.71 -9.02
CA ALA A 323 13.02 5.92 -9.78
C ALA A 323 12.29 7.17 -9.26
N GLU A 324 11.03 7.03 -8.82
CA GLU A 324 10.28 8.12 -8.18
C GLU A 324 10.83 8.44 -6.78
N ARG A 325 11.24 7.41 -6.04
CA ARG A 325 11.82 7.56 -4.69
C ARG A 325 13.23 8.15 -4.70
N PHE A 326 13.95 8.05 -5.82
CA PHE A 326 15.36 8.42 -5.91
C PHE A 326 15.62 9.89 -5.58
N ILE A 327 14.88 10.83 -6.19
CA ILE A 327 15.11 12.27 -5.99
C ILE A 327 14.82 12.70 -4.54
N PRO A 328 13.66 12.34 -3.93
CA PRO A 328 13.42 12.63 -2.52
C PRO A 328 14.49 12.04 -1.58
N LEU A 329 14.95 10.81 -1.86
CA LEU A 329 16.02 10.17 -1.07
C LEU A 329 17.36 10.92 -1.22
N LEU A 330 17.71 11.32 -2.44
CA LEU A 330 18.94 12.08 -2.71
C LEU A 330 18.90 13.44 -2.01
N LEU A 331 17.79 14.17 -2.11
CA LEU A 331 17.65 15.46 -1.45
C LEU A 331 17.65 15.30 0.07
N GLY A 332 16.92 14.33 0.62
CA GLY A 332 16.90 14.07 2.07
C GLY A 332 18.27 13.63 2.61
N LEU A 333 19.07 12.90 1.82
CA LEU A 333 20.45 12.56 2.16
C LEU A 333 21.32 13.81 2.28
N LEU A 334 21.20 14.73 1.31
CA LEU A 334 22.01 15.94 1.20
C LEU A 334 21.59 16.98 2.26
N THR A 335 20.31 17.35 2.33
CA THR A 335 19.80 18.31 3.32
C THR A 335 19.90 17.79 4.75
N GLY A 336 19.78 16.47 4.93
CA GLY A 336 20.00 15.79 6.21
C GLY A 336 21.47 15.72 6.63
N LYS A 337 22.41 16.27 5.84
CA LYS A 337 23.86 16.29 6.12
C LYS A 337 24.46 14.88 6.24
N ARG A 338 23.85 13.91 5.56
CA ARG A 338 24.26 12.49 5.56
C ARG A 338 25.07 12.10 4.32
N GLY A 339 25.34 13.06 3.45
CA GLY A 339 26.26 13.03 2.33
C GLY A 339 26.35 14.44 1.75
N HIS A 340 27.37 14.70 0.94
CA HIS A 340 27.54 16.02 0.33
C HIS A 340 27.97 15.96 -1.14
N LEU A 341 27.74 17.08 -1.84
CA LEU A 341 28.27 17.35 -3.17
C LEU A 341 29.40 18.38 -3.08
N LEU A 342 30.47 18.16 -3.84
CA LEU A 342 31.49 19.19 -4.08
C LEU A 342 31.11 20.03 -5.31
N ASP A 343 31.66 21.23 -5.44
CA ASP A 343 31.58 21.95 -6.70
C ASP A 343 32.43 21.21 -7.76
N LEU A 344 31.93 21.16 -9.00
CA LEU A 344 32.60 20.47 -10.09
C LEU A 344 33.88 21.21 -10.56
N GLU A 345 33.86 22.54 -10.53
CA GLU A 345 34.96 23.39 -11.00
C GLU A 345 35.98 23.64 -9.87
N ASP A 346 35.51 23.91 -8.65
CA ASP A 346 36.36 24.10 -7.47
C ASP A 346 36.01 23.14 -6.31
N PRO A 347 36.63 21.95 -6.27
CA PRO A 347 36.37 20.98 -5.20
C PRO A 347 36.74 21.44 -3.78
N LYS A 348 37.47 22.56 -3.63
CA LYS A 348 37.89 23.10 -2.32
C LYS A 348 36.86 24.06 -1.73
N GLU A 349 36.00 24.63 -2.57
CA GLU A 349 34.96 25.56 -2.16
C GLU A 349 33.59 24.84 -2.14
N PRO A 350 32.66 25.28 -1.28
CA PRO A 350 31.32 24.73 -1.27
C PRO A 350 30.54 25.17 -2.53
N PRO A 351 29.63 24.34 -3.05
CA PRO A 351 28.74 24.76 -4.13
C PRO A 351 27.78 25.89 -3.68
N PRO A 352 27.17 26.64 -4.62
CA PRO A 352 26.11 27.59 -4.32
C PRO A 352 24.96 26.94 -3.52
N ASP A 353 24.40 27.66 -2.55
CA ASP A 353 23.48 27.15 -1.52
C ASP A 353 24.04 25.94 -0.75
N PRO A 354 25.17 26.07 -0.03
CA PRO A 354 25.92 24.95 0.55
C PRO A 354 25.06 24.02 1.43
N GLU A 355 24.14 24.58 2.20
CA GLU A 355 23.25 23.86 3.11
C GLU A 355 22.38 22.81 2.40
N ARG A 356 21.98 23.10 1.16
CA ARG A 356 21.18 22.19 0.34
C ARG A 356 21.97 20.96 -0.09
N TRP A 357 23.29 21.08 -0.17
CA TRP A 357 24.19 20.09 -0.76
C TRP A 357 25.06 19.39 0.28
N GLY A 358 24.65 19.39 1.55
CA GLY A 358 25.29 18.63 2.61
C GLY A 358 26.43 19.36 3.32
N TRP A 359 26.50 20.68 3.22
CA TRP A 359 27.44 21.49 3.98
C TRP A 359 26.77 22.12 5.20
N ALA A 360 27.56 22.37 6.25
CA ALA A 360 27.10 23.07 7.44
C ALA A 360 28.05 24.22 7.77
N TRP A 361 27.49 25.36 8.18
CA TRP A 361 28.29 26.46 8.70
C TRP A 361 28.79 26.09 10.10
N GLN A 362 30.10 26.17 10.30
CA GLN A 362 30.72 26.01 11.60
C GLN A 362 31.31 27.35 12.02
N GLU A 363 30.72 27.98 13.04
CA GLU A 363 31.24 29.20 13.63
C GLU A 363 32.58 28.93 14.30
N ASN A 364 33.52 29.85 14.14
CA ASN A 364 34.79 29.82 14.86
C ASN A 364 34.60 30.51 16.21
N LEU A 365 34.54 29.74 17.28
CA LEU A 365 34.44 30.25 18.65
C LEU A 365 35.78 30.76 19.21
N SER A 366 36.83 30.83 18.40
CA SER A 366 38.09 31.44 18.80
C SER A 366 37.88 32.95 18.91
N GLY A 367 37.96 33.51 20.12
CA GLY A 367 37.82 34.95 20.39
C GLY A 367 38.95 35.84 19.84
N SER A 368 39.65 35.39 18.80
CA SER A 368 40.64 36.20 18.09
C SER A 368 39.92 37.07 17.05
N PRO A 369 40.06 38.40 17.09
CA PRO A 369 39.44 39.31 16.13
C PRO A 369 39.97 39.17 14.69
N GLU A 370 41.06 38.42 14.49
CA GLU A 370 41.65 38.13 13.17
C GLU A 370 41.22 36.78 12.56
N ALA A 371 40.47 35.95 13.30
CA ALA A 371 39.99 34.66 12.80
C ALA A 371 38.71 34.84 11.95
N PRO A 372 38.57 34.12 10.82
CA PRO A 372 37.33 34.16 10.03
C PRO A 372 36.14 33.71 10.89
N GLN A 373 34.98 34.35 10.72
CA GLN A 373 33.77 34.15 11.55
C GLN A 373 33.26 32.70 11.59
N GLY A 374 33.61 31.90 10.59
CA GLY A 374 33.30 30.48 10.49
C GLY A 374 33.79 29.92 9.17
N ARG A 375 33.52 28.63 8.94
CA ARG A 375 33.77 27.99 7.65
C ARG A 375 32.66 26.99 7.33
N TRP A 376 32.40 26.82 6.04
CA TRP A 376 31.59 25.71 5.55
C TRP A 376 32.37 24.40 5.70
N VAL A 377 31.73 23.40 6.30
CA VAL A 377 32.30 22.06 6.46
C VAL A 377 31.35 21.04 5.84
N ALA A 378 31.88 20.29 4.87
CA ALA A 378 31.19 19.19 4.23
C ALA A 378 30.82 18.11 5.25
N GLN A 379 29.58 17.60 5.18
CA GLN A 379 29.07 16.60 6.10
C GLN A 379 28.81 15.26 5.39
N GLY A 380 29.08 14.17 6.09
CA GLY A 380 28.92 12.82 5.55
C GLY A 380 29.88 12.48 4.38
N PRO A 381 29.71 11.30 3.75
CA PRO A 381 30.50 10.90 2.61
C PRO A 381 30.24 11.77 1.38
N GLN A 382 31.27 12.00 0.57
CA GLN A 382 31.14 12.63 -0.74
C GLN A 382 30.37 11.69 -1.68
N VAL A 383 29.21 12.13 -2.16
CA VAL A 383 28.36 11.32 -3.06
C VAL A 383 28.42 11.77 -4.51
N GLY A 384 28.96 12.95 -4.79
CA GLY A 384 29.09 13.45 -6.15
C GLY A 384 29.56 14.90 -6.23
N TRP A 385 29.23 15.53 -7.35
CA TRP A 385 29.56 16.90 -7.69
C TRP A 385 28.33 17.65 -8.23
N LEU A 386 28.28 18.96 -8.02
CA LEU A 386 27.32 19.87 -8.65
C LEU A 386 28.01 20.61 -9.80
N ASP A 387 27.46 20.53 -11.01
CA ASP A 387 27.85 21.42 -12.10
C ASP A 387 27.05 22.71 -12.00
N ALA A 388 27.60 23.72 -11.31
CA ALA A 388 26.90 24.98 -11.04
C ALA A 388 26.43 25.70 -12.33
N ARG A 389 27.07 25.44 -13.48
CA ARG A 389 26.70 26.05 -14.77
C ARG A 389 25.41 25.48 -15.35
N THR A 390 25.20 24.18 -15.18
CA THR A 390 24.03 23.47 -15.74
C THR A 390 22.97 23.18 -14.69
N GLY A 391 23.35 23.17 -13.41
CA GLY A 391 22.53 22.70 -12.30
C GLY A 391 22.44 21.17 -12.23
N ASP A 392 23.18 20.45 -13.06
CA ASP A 392 23.20 18.98 -13.06
C ASP A 392 24.02 18.45 -11.87
N VAL A 393 23.62 17.28 -11.37
CA VAL A 393 24.37 16.57 -10.32
C VAL A 393 25.03 15.34 -10.92
N LEU A 394 26.34 15.25 -10.75
CA LEU A 394 27.17 14.14 -11.19
C LEU A 394 27.43 13.25 -9.98
N LEU A 395 26.76 12.10 -9.90
CA LEU A 395 26.93 11.19 -8.77
C LEU A 395 28.04 10.18 -9.01
N ASN A 396 28.85 9.94 -7.98
CA ASN A 396 29.71 8.76 -7.93
C ASN A 396 28.83 7.51 -7.76
N PRO A 397 28.82 6.55 -8.70
CA PRO A 397 27.86 5.45 -8.69
C PRO A 397 27.93 4.56 -7.44
N GLU A 398 29.12 4.36 -6.88
CA GLU A 398 29.33 3.48 -5.72
C GLU A 398 29.00 4.20 -4.41
N SER A 399 29.59 5.39 -4.21
CA SER A 399 29.39 6.18 -2.98
C SER A 399 27.94 6.67 -2.85
N ALA A 400 27.35 7.16 -3.94
CA ALA A 400 25.95 7.60 -3.92
C ALA A 400 25.02 6.42 -3.63
N TYR A 401 25.23 5.26 -4.28
CA TYR A 401 24.39 4.09 -4.01
C TYR A 401 24.51 3.62 -2.57
N ALA A 402 25.72 3.54 -2.02
CA ALA A 402 25.93 3.10 -0.64
C ALA A 402 25.20 4.00 0.37
N SER A 403 25.29 5.32 0.20
CA SER A 403 24.65 6.31 1.08
C SER A 403 23.12 6.32 0.92
N LEU A 404 22.63 6.30 -0.32
CA LEU A 404 21.20 6.24 -0.62
C LEU A 404 20.56 4.95 -0.13
N ASN A 405 21.22 3.81 -0.35
CA ASN A 405 20.68 2.52 0.07
C ASN A 405 20.72 2.36 1.60
N ARG A 406 21.70 2.95 2.28
CA ARG A 406 21.71 3.01 3.76
C ARG A 406 20.51 3.80 4.28
N LEU A 407 20.28 5.01 3.75
CA LEU A 407 19.12 5.82 4.11
C LEU A 407 17.80 5.11 3.80
N ALA A 408 17.68 4.50 2.62
CA ALA A 408 16.48 3.77 2.20
C ALA A 408 16.22 2.52 3.05
N ALA A 409 17.27 1.81 3.46
CA ALA A 409 17.16 0.63 4.32
C ALA A 409 16.75 0.97 5.76
N GLU A 410 17.23 2.09 6.29
CA GLU A 410 16.77 2.63 7.58
C GLU A 410 15.30 3.05 7.54
N GLN A 411 14.83 3.56 6.40
CA GLN A 411 13.40 3.81 6.15
C GLN A 411 12.57 2.52 5.90
N GLY A 412 13.19 1.34 5.99
CA GLY A 412 12.49 0.05 5.87
C GLY A 412 12.23 -0.43 4.43
N GLU A 413 12.70 0.31 3.41
CA GLU A 413 12.51 -0.09 2.01
C GLU A 413 13.79 0.12 1.18
N PRO A 414 14.70 -0.87 1.14
CA PRO A 414 15.97 -0.76 0.44
C PRO A 414 15.80 -0.58 -1.08
N LEU A 415 16.79 0.05 -1.70
CA LEU A 415 16.82 0.25 -3.15
C LEU A 415 17.13 -1.06 -3.89
N PRO A 416 16.69 -1.22 -5.16
CA PRO A 416 17.10 -2.35 -5.98
C PRO A 416 18.60 -2.25 -6.30
N SER A 417 19.19 -3.30 -6.88
CA SER A 417 20.62 -3.31 -7.23
C SER A 417 21.05 -2.06 -8.03
N PRO A 418 22.30 -1.60 -7.90
CA PRO A 418 22.78 -0.36 -8.55
C PRO A 418 22.50 -0.37 -10.06
N ARG A 419 22.79 -1.50 -10.73
CA ARG A 419 22.51 -1.69 -12.17
C ARG A 419 21.04 -1.47 -12.51
N THR A 420 20.12 -1.97 -11.68
CA THR A 420 18.67 -1.83 -11.89
C THR A 420 18.22 -0.39 -11.66
N LEU A 421 18.72 0.25 -10.59
CA LEU A 421 18.37 1.62 -10.27
C LEU A 421 18.80 2.58 -11.39
N TRP A 422 20.07 2.53 -11.79
CA TRP A 422 20.62 3.39 -12.84
C TRP A 422 19.92 3.17 -14.19
N LYS A 423 19.62 1.90 -14.51
CA LYS A 423 18.83 1.55 -15.69
C LYS A 423 17.46 2.25 -15.70
N ARG A 424 16.69 2.12 -14.62
CA ARG A 424 15.35 2.72 -14.51
C ARG A 424 15.38 4.25 -14.59
N LEU A 425 16.35 4.89 -13.94
CA LEU A 425 16.52 6.34 -14.01
C LEU A 425 16.81 6.81 -15.44
N GLY A 426 17.65 6.07 -16.17
CA GLY A 426 17.98 6.39 -17.55
C GLY A 426 16.82 6.15 -18.52
N GLU A 427 16.05 5.07 -18.35
CA GLU A 427 14.85 4.79 -19.14
C GLU A 427 13.76 5.86 -18.96
N ARG A 428 13.71 6.50 -17.79
CA ARG A 428 12.80 7.61 -17.47
C ARG A 428 13.36 9.00 -17.83
N GLY A 429 14.57 9.07 -18.36
CA GLY A 429 15.22 10.33 -18.72
C GLY A 429 15.61 11.22 -17.53
N ILE A 430 15.61 10.68 -16.30
CA ILE A 430 16.08 11.38 -15.09
C ILE A 430 17.60 11.55 -15.16
N THR A 431 18.28 10.55 -15.71
CA THR A 431 19.73 10.55 -15.89
C THR A 431 20.11 10.51 -17.37
N ARG A 432 21.25 11.13 -17.70
CA ARG A 432 21.81 11.05 -19.04
C ARG A 432 22.32 9.63 -19.31
N THR A 433 22.00 9.08 -20.47
CA THR A 433 22.50 7.79 -20.96
C THR A 433 23.54 8.00 -22.05
N GLN A 434 24.44 7.04 -22.22
CA GLN A 434 25.43 7.02 -23.29
C GLN A 434 25.29 5.73 -24.09
N THR A 435 25.00 5.84 -25.38
CA THR A 435 24.99 4.70 -26.29
C THR A 435 26.37 4.53 -26.90
N SER A 436 26.97 3.35 -26.75
CA SER A 436 28.24 3.01 -27.40
C SER A 436 28.17 1.58 -27.93
N ALA A 437 28.55 1.38 -29.19
CA ALA A 437 28.56 0.07 -29.86
C ALA A 437 27.25 -0.75 -29.72
N GLY A 438 26.09 -0.08 -29.75
CA GLY A 438 24.77 -0.74 -29.66
C GLY A 438 24.31 -1.08 -28.24
N GLU A 439 25.13 -0.83 -27.21
CA GLU A 439 24.76 -1.02 -25.79
C GLU A 439 24.50 0.35 -25.13
N THR A 440 23.32 0.52 -24.54
CA THR A 440 22.97 1.71 -23.75
C THR A 440 23.56 1.58 -22.35
N ARG A 441 24.50 2.47 -22.01
CA ARG A 441 25.03 2.59 -20.66
C ARG A 441 24.29 3.69 -19.91
N HIS A 442 23.92 3.39 -18.67
CA HIS A 442 23.21 4.30 -17.76
C HIS A 442 24.15 5.08 -16.83
N THR A 443 25.40 5.18 -17.25
CA THR A 443 26.45 6.02 -16.67
C THR A 443 27.18 6.68 -17.82
N VAL A 444 27.69 7.88 -17.58
CA VAL A 444 28.42 8.68 -18.58
C VAL A 444 29.85 8.89 -18.11
N VAL A 445 30.78 9.05 -19.05
CA VAL A 445 32.14 9.48 -18.72
C VAL A 445 32.21 11.00 -18.81
N GLU A 446 32.51 11.65 -17.70
CA GLU A 446 32.65 13.10 -17.59
C GLU A 446 34.07 13.43 -17.10
N ARG A 447 34.59 14.61 -17.44
CA ARG A 447 35.91 15.04 -16.95
C ARG A 447 35.74 15.78 -15.62
N ILE A 448 36.29 15.22 -14.55
CA ILE A 448 36.27 15.79 -13.20
C ILE A 448 37.71 16.01 -12.77
N GLY A 449 38.08 17.24 -12.44
CA GLY A 449 39.47 17.58 -12.08
C GLY A 449 40.49 17.19 -13.16
N GLY A 450 40.09 17.22 -14.43
CA GLY A 450 40.94 16.80 -15.56
C GLY A 450 40.99 15.28 -15.83
N HIS A 451 40.39 14.44 -14.98
CA HIS A 451 40.39 12.98 -15.14
C HIS A 451 39.04 12.47 -15.67
N PRO A 452 39.04 11.49 -16.60
CA PRO A 452 37.81 10.86 -17.07
C PRO A 452 37.22 9.97 -15.97
N THR A 453 36.06 10.37 -15.45
CA THR A 453 35.39 9.70 -14.34
C THR A 453 34.00 9.24 -14.77
N ARG A 454 33.61 8.02 -14.37
CA ARG A 454 32.30 7.47 -14.70
C ARG A 454 31.28 7.88 -13.63
N VAL A 455 30.22 8.55 -14.06
CA VAL A 455 29.22 9.14 -13.16
C VAL A 455 27.79 8.83 -13.62
N VAL A 456 26.86 8.94 -12.68
CA VAL A 456 25.43 9.03 -12.97
C VAL A 456 25.08 10.51 -13.00
N ARG A 457 24.84 11.07 -14.19
CA ARG A 457 24.49 12.48 -14.37
C ARG A 457 22.99 12.67 -14.28
N VAL A 458 22.53 13.22 -13.16
CA VAL A 458 21.12 13.58 -12.89
C VAL A 458 20.86 14.98 -13.44
N LEU A 459 19.80 15.13 -14.22
CA LEU A 459 19.51 16.39 -14.92
C LEU A 459 18.87 17.43 -13.99
N ALA A 460 19.30 18.69 -14.11
CA ALA A 460 18.87 19.82 -13.28
C ALA A 460 17.35 19.96 -13.07
N PRO A 461 16.47 19.75 -14.09
CA PRO A 461 15.03 19.91 -13.91
C PRO A 461 14.39 18.99 -12.86
N TYR A 462 15.04 17.87 -12.55
CA TYR A 462 14.58 16.92 -11.52
C TYR A 462 15.06 17.28 -10.12
N ILE A 463 16.05 18.16 -10.00
CA ILE A 463 16.68 18.53 -8.74
C ILE A 463 16.21 19.92 -8.29
N SER A 464 15.93 20.82 -9.23
CA SER A 464 15.51 22.20 -8.97
C SER A 464 14.04 22.35 -8.55
N LYS A 465 13.16 21.40 -8.88
CA LYS A 465 11.69 21.51 -8.72
C LYS A 465 11.10 21.20 -7.34
N THR A 466 11.90 20.85 -6.35
CA THR A 466 11.39 20.42 -5.02
C THR A 466 11.88 21.30 -3.86
N GLY A 467 12.38 22.50 -4.16
CA GLY A 467 12.53 23.54 -3.14
C GLY A 467 11.16 24.06 -2.75
N ASN A 468 10.74 23.81 -1.51
CA ASN A 468 9.70 24.58 -0.85
C ASN A 468 10.10 26.05 -1.00
N THR A 469 9.37 26.82 -1.82
CA THR A 469 9.54 28.28 -1.86
C THR A 469 8.96 28.82 -0.56
N GLY A 470 9.76 28.73 0.49
CA GLY A 470 9.59 29.57 1.66
C GLY A 470 9.63 31.01 1.18
N ASN A 471 8.48 31.67 1.30
CA ASN A 471 8.29 33.11 1.39
C ASN A 471 9.53 33.95 1.05
N THR A 472 9.81 34.14 -0.24
CA THR A 472 10.66 35.26 -0.67
C THR A 472 9.82 36.51 -0.47
N GLY A 473 10.14 37.26 0.58
CA GLY A 473 9.44 38.47 0.97
C GLY A 473 9.42 39.50 -0.16
N THR A 474 8.27 39.61 -0.82
CA THR A 474 7.80 40.81 -1.51
C THR A 474 6.27 40.79 -1.46
N ASP A 475 5.68 40.88 -0.28
CA ASP A 475 4.31 41.33 -0.09
C ASP A 475 4.31 42.26 1.12
N ILE A 476 4.32 43.56 0.83
CA ILE A 476 4.03 44.61 1.82
C ILE A 476 2.53 44.55 2.05
N VAL A 477 2.11 43.89 3.12
CA VAL A 477 0.74 44.04 3.63
C VAL A 477 0.81 45.11 4.73
N GLN A 478 0.22 46.26 4.43
CA GLN A 478 -0.06 47.31 5.41
C GLN A 478 -0.96 46.73 6.51
N ASP A 479 -0.46 46.76 7.73
CA ASP A 479 -1.22 46.57 8.96
C ASP A 479 -2.02 47.84 9.22
N ASP A 480 -3.34 47.74 9.23
CA ASP A 480 -4.23 48.72 9.85
C ASP A 480 -5.48 48.03 10.42
N SER A 481 -5.76 48.33 11.69
CA SER A 481 -7.01 48.19 12.44
C SER A 481 -7.38 46.86 13.13
N ASN A 482 -6.78 46.57 14.31
CA ASN A 482 -7.41 46.83 15.62
C ASN A 482 -6.59 46.25 16.81
N PRO A 483 -6.62 46.92 17.99
CA PRO A 483 -5.66 46.71 19.07
C PRO A 483 -6.09 45.62 20.05
N VAL A 484 -5.13 44.81 20.53
CA VAL A 484 -5.32 44.00 21.75
C VAL A 484 -4.49 44.60 22.88
N THR A 485 -5.22 45.05 23.89
CA THR A 485 -4.82 45.67 25.15
C THR A 485 -3.76 44.90 25.92
N GLY A 486 -2.70 45.60 26.34
CA GLY A 486 -1.82 45.18 27.42
C GLY A 486 -2.25 45.71 28.78
N ASN A 487 -1.82 45.04 29.85
CA ASN A 487 -1.28 45.69 31.05
C ASN A 487 -0.43 44.71 31.89
N PRO A 488 0.50 45.21 32.73
CA PRO A 488 1.81 44.62 33.01
C PRO A 488 2.05 44.38 34.53
N LEU A 489 3.33 44.11 34.90
CA LEU A 489 3.89 43.87 36.25
C LEU A 489 3.63 42.44 36.79
N VAL A 490 4.63 41.69 37.29
CA VAL A 490 5.51 42.02 38.42
C VAL A 490 6.88 41.34 38.30
N THR A 491 7.95 42.16 38.40
CA THR A 491 9.32 41.79 38.74
C THR A 491 9.52 41.77 40.27
N GLY A 492 10.37 40.89 40.80
CA GLY A 492 10.83 41.00 42.18
C GLY A 492 11.99 40.07 42.54
N SER A 493 13.16 40.65 42.78
CA SER A 493 14.40 40.01 43.25
C SER A 493 14.69 40.38 44.72
N LEU A 494 15.17 39.39 45.51
CA LEU A 494 16.00 39.46 46.74
C LEU A 494 15.34 39.99 48.05
N PRO A 495 15.75 39.54 49.28
CA PRO A 495 17.14 39.56 49.79
C PRO A 495 17.63 38.40 50.71
N VAL A 496 18.95 38.45 50.96
CA VAL A 496 19.79 37.62 51.84
C VAL A 496 19.82 38.16 53.28
N THR A 497 19.80 37.28 54.29
CA THR A 497 20.52 37.46 55.58
C THR A 497 20.82 36.11 56.25
N ASN A 498 22.01 35.99 56.86
CA ASN A 498 22.55 34.85 57.60
C ASN A 498 22.60 35.20 59.11
N PRO A 499 22.70 34.24 60.05
CA PRO A 499 23.99 34.05 60.74
C PRO A 499 24.36 32.58 61.10
N ALA A 500 25.67 32.36 61.31
CA ALA A 500 26.40 31.11 61.60
C ALA A 500 26.46 30.78 63.13
N PRO A 501 27.36 29.92 63.69
CA PRO A 501 28.23 28.84 63.15
C PRO A 501 28.27 27.53 64.01
N GLN A 502 28.84 26.42 63.48
CA GLN A 502 29.87 25.57 64.12
C GLN A 502 30.25 24.33 63.26
N THR A 503 31.56 24.15 63.05
CA THR A 503 32.30 23.07 62.37
C THR A 503 33.10 22.25 63.44
N PRO A 504 33.91 21.19 63.16
CA PRO A 504 34.13 20.28 62.02
C PRO A 504 34.33 18.77 62.47
N PRO A 505 35.16 17.88 61.86
CA PRO A 505 34.83 17.06 60.68
C PRO A 505 35.26 15.55 60.75
N ALA A 506 34.99 14.84 59.64
CA ALA A 506 35.80 13.78 58.99
C ALA A 506 35.78 12.34 59.53
N LEU A 507 35.38 11.39 58.67
CA LEU A 507 36.27 10.43 57.98
C LEU A 507 35.44 9.33 57.27
N LEU A 508 35.59 9.22 55.94
CA LEU A 508 35.37 7.96 55.21
C LEU A 508 36.62 7.07 55.40
N PRO A 509 36.50 5.76 55.17
CA PRO A 509 37.32 5.21 54.09
C PRO A 509 36.62 4.19 53.18
N GLU A 510 37.32 3.95 52.08
CA GLU A 510 36.94 3.30 50.83
C GLU A 510 37.05 1.76 50.79
N ALA A 511 36.37 1.22 49.77
CA ALA A 511 36.75 0.15 48.83
C ALA A 511 37.03 -1.30 49.29
N SER A 512 36.32 -2.23 48.63
CA SER A 512 36.77 -3.54 48.09
C SER A 512 35.50 -4.32 47.67
N GLY A 513 35.35 -5.02 46.54
CA GLY A 513 36.22 -5.40 45.44
C GLY A 513 35.41 -6.28 44.47
N ASN A 514 35.76 -6.29 43.19
CA ASN A 514 35.17 -7.14 42.15
C ASN A 514 35.43 -8.64 42.39
N LYS A 515 34.44 -9.50 42.11
CA LYS A 515 34.68 -10.84 41.53
C LYS A 515 33.59 -11.23 40.54
N THR A 516 34.06 -11.64 39.37
CA THR A 516 33.39 -12.34 38.29
C THR A 516 33.03 -13.79 38.66
N GLU A 517 32.06 -14.32 37.90
CA GLU A 517 31.99 -15.66 37.28
C GLU A 517 30.80 -16.55 37.64
N THR A 518 30.20 -17.09 36.56
CA THR A 518 29.46 -18.36 36.44
C THR A 518 28.10 -18.40 37.15
N GLY A 519 27.02 -19.01 36.65
CA GLY A 519 26.80 -19.93 35.55
C GLY A 519 25.56 -20.75 35.92
N ASN A 520 24.73 -21.04 34.92
CA ASN A 520 23.78 -22.16 34.85
C ASN A 520 22.40 -22.18 35.57
N THR A 521 21.44 -22.55 34.72
CA THR A 521 20.38 -23.58 34.88
C THR A 521 19.03 -23.26 35.52
N ARG A 522 17.99 -23.41 34.67
CA ARG A 522 16.77 -24.24 34.83
C ARG A 522 16.15 -24.36 36.23
N ASN A 523 14.97 -23.77 36.43
CA ASN A 523 13.67 -24.47 36.49
C ASN A 523 12.51 -23.56 36.95
N ALA A 524 11.46 -23.57 36.14
CA ALA A 524 10.02 -23.74 36.42
C ALA A 524 9.39 -23.45 37.82
N VAL A 525 8.27 -22.70 37.74
CA VAL A 525 7.01 -22.70 38.53
C VAL A 525 7.05 -22.29 40.02
N GLN A 526 6.38 -21.18 40.37
CA GLN A 526 5.15 -21.20 41.19
C GLN A 526 4.51 -19.81 41.39
N ASP A 527 3.17 -19.86 41.43
CA ASP A 527 2.18 -18.80 41.56
C ASP A 527 2.29 -17.95 42.84
N ALA A 528 1.85 -16.68 42.74
CA ALA A 528 1.19 -15.99 43.86
C ALA A 528 0.14 -14.99 43.37
N LYS A 529 -1.10 -15.24 43.81
CA LYS A 529 -2.32 -14.44 43.67
C LYS A 529 -2.24 -13.12 44.44
N ILE A 530 -2.73 -12.01 43.86
CA ILE A 530 -3.53 -10.99 44.58
C ILE A 530 -4.56 -10.39 43.59
N ALA A 531 -5.83 -10.36 44.00
CA ALA A 531 -6.95 -9.56 43.48
C ALA A 531 -7.60 -8.87 44.71
N PRO A 532 -8.70 -8.09 44.60
CA PRO A 532 -9.06 -6.97 43.71
C PRO A 532 -9.39 -5.70 44.54
N VAL A 533 -9.60 -4.53 43.91
CA VAL A 533 -10.35 -3.41 44.55
C VAL A 533 -11.34 -2.79 43.55
N THR A 534 -12.58 -2.67 44.02
CA THR A 534 -13.80 -2.16 43.37
C THR A 534 -14.30 -0.86 44.02
N GLY A 535 -15.01 -0.02 43.24
CA GLY A 535 -15.94 1.06 43.65
C GLY A 535 -15.70 2.36 42.86
N VAL A 536 -16.45 2.77 41.81
CA VAL A 536 -17.89 3.15 41.64
C VAL A 536 -18.27 4.35 42.52
N THR A 537 -18.61 5.53 41.98
CA THR A 537 -19.90 6.00 41.37
C THR A 537 -19.61 7.17 40.39
N GLY A 538 -20.42 7.63 39.43
CA GLY A 538 -21.81 7.38 38.99
C GLY A 538 -22.44 8.71 38.48
N SER A 539 -22.97 8.69 37.25
CA SER A 539 -24.04 9.54 36.69
C SER A 539 -23.78 10.98 36.19
N GLY A 540 -24.31 11.27 34.99
CA GLY A 540 -24.39 12.61 34.39
C GLY A 540 -24.84 12.57 32.92
N ASP A 541 -26.14 12.39 32.69
CA ASP A 541 -26.84 12.55 31.41
C ASP A 541 -26.57 13.91 30.74
N ILE A 542 -26.33 13.94 29.43
CA ILE A 542 -26.45 15.16 28.61
C ILE A 542 -27.31 14.85 27.36
N ARG A 543 -28.48 15.50 27.31
CA ARG A 543 -29.41 15.55 26.18
C ARG A 543 -28.86 16.44 25.04
N PRO A 544 -29.30 16.25 23.78
CA PRO A 544 -28.82 17.02 22.63
C PRO A 544 -29.49 18.41 22.58
N LEU A 545 -28.67 19.43 22.33
CA LEU A 545 -29.13 20.80 22.02
C LEU A 545 -29.50 20.89 20.53
N GLY A 546 -30.69 21.45 20.28
CA GLY A 546 -31.31 21.59 18.98
C GLY A 546 -30.63 22.63 18.08
N VAL A 547 -30.78 22.41 16.78
CA VAL A 547 -30.42 23.33 15.70
C VAL A 547 -31.62 24.25 15.49
N ALA A 548 -31.39 25.56 15.61
CA ALA A 548 -32.31 26.59 15.19
C ALA A 548 -31.93 27.05 13.77
N ASP A 549 -32.95 27.20 12.93
CA ASP A 549 -32.90 27.80 11.60
C ASP A 549 -32.55 29.29 11.69
N GLU A 550 -31.56 29.76 10.91
CA GLU A 550 -31.50 31.15 10.46
C GLU A 550 -31.02 31.22 9.00
N GLU A 551 -31.87 31.83 8.17
CA GLU A 551 -31.59 32.24 6.79
C GLU A 551 -30.60 33.42 6.77
N GLY A 552 -29.52 33.29 6.00
CA GLY A 552 -28.56 34.38 5.78
C GLY A 552 -27.70 34.12 4.55
N GLY A 553 -28.10 34.67 3.41
CA GLY A 553 -27.38 34.55 2.15
C GLY A 553 -26.07 35.34 2.13
N TYR A 554 -24.96 34.65 1.87
CA TYR A 554 -23.70 35.24 1.41
C TYR A 554 -23.21 34.45 0.19
N THR A 555 -23.19 35.10 -0.97
CA THR A 555 -22.51 34.63 -2.18
C THR A 555 -21.00 34.75 -2.00
N LEU A 556 -20.34 33.62 -1.74
CA LEU A 556 -18.89 33.49 -1.83
C LEU A 556 -18.51 33.19 -3.29
N ASP A 557 -17.70 34.06 -3.89
CA ASP A 557 -17.04 33.75 -5.16
C ASP A 557 -16.17 32.49 -4.99
N PRO A 558 -16.28 31.48 -5.86
CA PRO A 558 -15.54 30.23 -5.69
C PRO A 558 -14.04 30.47 -5.90
N ALA A 559 -13.26 30.15 -4.86
CA ALA A 559 -11.81 30.08 -4.92
C ALA A 559 -11.35 29.16 -6.08
N PRO A 560 -10.21 29.47 -6.75
CA PRO A 560 -9.74 28.66 -7.86
C PRO A 560 -9.44 27.23 -7.40
N LEU A 561 -9.98 26.25 -8.12
CA LEU A 561 -9.78 24.83 -7.86
C LEU A 561 -8.28 24.47 -7.85
N PRO A 562 -7.83 23.61 -6.91
CA PRO A 562 -6.52 22.97 -6.94
C PRO A 562 -6.23 22.38 -8.34
N THR A 563 -4.99 22.52 -8.82
CA THR A 563 -4.60 22.13 -10.19
C THR A 563 -4.89 20.66 -10.52
N SER A 564 -4.95 19.79 -9.51
CA SER A 564 -5.35 18.37 -9.61
C SER A 564 -6.83 18.18 -9.92
N LEU A 565 -7.72 18.92 -9.27
CA LEU A 565 -9.18 18.87 -9.50
C LEU A 565 -9.56 19.49 -10.86
N LYS A 566 -8.84 20.53 -11.29
CA LYS A 566 -9.03 21.11 -12.63
C LYS A 566 -8.71 20.11 -13.74
N ARG A 567 -7.63 19.32 -13.59
CA ARG A 567 -7.28 18.25 -14.54
C ARG A 567 -8.28 17.10 -14.53
N LEU A 568 -8.82 16.74 -13.36
CA LEU A 568 -9.86 15.72 -13.24
C LEU A 568 -11.13 16.15 -14.00
N ALA A 569 -11.60 17.38 -13.76
CA ALA A 569 -12.76 17.94 -14.45
C ALA A 569 -12.55 18.06 -15.98
N GLU A 570 -11.34 18.38 -16.42
CA GLU A 570 -10.98 18.41 -17.85
C GLU A 570 -11.00 17.02 -18.49
N GLN A 571 -10.56 15.97 -17.77
CA GLN A 571 -10.61 14.58 -18.23
C GLN A 571 -12.04 14.03 -18.25
N GLU A 572 -12.84 14.33 -17.23
CA GLU A 572 -14.25 13.94 -17.17
C GLU A 572 -15.07 14.60 -18.29
N ALA A 573 -14.86 15.90 -18.54
CA ALA A 573 -15.50 16.60 -19.65
C ALA A 573 -15.12 15.98 -21.00
N LEU A 574 -13.85 15.61 -21.19
CA LEU A 574 -13.37 14.96 -22.42
C LEU A 574 -14.02 13.58 -22.62
N ALA A 575 -14.06 12.75 -21.57
CA ALA A 575 -14.66 11.42 -21.62
C ALA A 575 -16.17 11.49 -21.88
N LEU A 576 -16.88 12.42 -21.24
CA LEU A 576 -18.30 12.64 -21.45
C LEU A 576 -18.59 13.14 -22.87
N ALA A 577 -17.76 14.03 -23.40
CA ALA A 577 -17.86 14.53 -24.77
C ALA A 577 -17.65 13.42 -25.81
N TRP A 578 -16.71 12.50 -25.59
CA TRP A 578 -16.52 11.32 -26.45
C TRP A 578 -17.72 10.36 -26.41
N ASN A 579 -18.28 10.09 -25.22
CA ASN A 579 -19.48 9.25 -25.08
C ASN A 579 -20.72 9.88 -25.73
N ARG A 580 -20.86 11.21 -25.67
CA ARG A 580 -22.00 11.95 -26.23
C ARG A 580 -21.83 12.33 -27.70
N LEU A 581 -20.65 12.11 -28.28
CA LEU A 581 -20.40 12.42 -29.69
C LEU A 581 -21.35 11.63 -30.62
N GLU A 582 -21.68 10.40 -30.26
CA GLU A 582 -22.57 9.53 -31.04
C GLU A 582 -24.03 10.01 -31.03
N SER A 583 -24.43 10.88 -30.10
CA SER A 583 -25.78 11.46 -30.06
C SER A 583 -25.98 12.63 -31.02
N LEU A 584 -24.96 13.05 -31.78
CA LEU A 584 -25.12 14.02 -32.86
C LEU A 584 -25.75 13.36 -34.09
N PRO A 585 -26.74 14.00 -34.74
CA PRO A 585 -27.53 13.39 -35.80
C PRO A 585 -26.81 13.28 -37.16
N ASN A 586 -25.68 13.97 -37.36
CA ASN A 586 -24.98 14.06 -38.65
C ASN A 586 -23.51 13.59 -38.56
N GLU A 587 -23.10 12.70 -39.45
CA GLU A 587 -21.74 12.15 -39.53
C GLU A 587 -20.66 13.19 -39.87
N ASP A 588 -20.99 14.21 -40.67
CA ASP A 588 -20.07 15.30 -40.97
C ASP A 588 -19.80 16.19 -39.74
N GLU A 589 -20.82 16.36 -38.90
CA GLU A 589 -20.73 17.08 -37.63
C GLU A 589 -19.92 16.27 -36.61
N ARG A 590 -20.16 14.95 -36.52
CA ARG A 590 -19.36 14.02 -35.70
C ARG A 590 -17.90 14.03 -36.12
N SER A 591 -17.60 13.91 -37.41
CA SER A 591 -16.23 13.92 -37.94
C SER A 591 -15.50 15.24 -37.68
N ARG A 592 -16.20 16.38 -37.75
CA ARG A 592 -15.65 17.69 -37.36
C ARG A 592 -15.30 17.74 -35.87
N TRP A 593 -16.19 17.26 -35.00
CA TRP A 593 -15.95 17.23 -33.56
C TRP A 593 -14.89 16.23 -33.14
N ARG A 594 -14.76 15.05 -33.77
CA ARG A 594 -13.64 14.12 -33.54
C ARG A 594 -12.28 14.79 -33.76
N ARG A 595 -12.15 15.55 -34.85
CA ARG A 595 -10.91 16.29 -35.16
C ARG A 595 -10.62 17.39 -34.13
N ARG A 596 -11.65 18.10 -33.66
CA ARG A 596 -11.50 19.14 -32.63
C ARG A 596 -11.19 18.57 -31.26
N LEU A 597 -11.85 17.48 -30.84
CA LEU A 597 -11.56 16.79 -29.58
C LEU A 597 -10.11 16.27 -29.53
N ASN A 598 -9.60 15.74 -30.65
CA ASN A 598 -8.20 15.30 -30.74
C ASN A 598 -7.19 16.46 -30.72
N ARG A 599 -7.55 17.65 -31.21
CA ARG A 599 -6.63 18.80 -31.33
C ARG A 599 -6.68 19.75 -30.14
N GLU A 600 -7.87 20.01 -29.60
CA GLU A 600 -8.14 21.06 -28.61
C GLU A 600 -8.55 20.50 -27.24
N GLY A 601 -8.75 19.18 -27.13
CA GLY A 601 -8.98 18.48 -25.87
C GLY A 601 -10.18 19.04 -25.08
N ALA A 602 -9.92 19.39 -23.82
CA ALA A 602 -10.95 19.81 -22.85
C ALA A 602 -11.69 21.11 -23.24
N LYS A 603 -11.09 21.93 -24.11
CA LYS A 603 -11.77 23.13 -24.66
C LYS A 603 -12.88 22.72 -25.62
N ALA A 604 -12.57 21.87 -26.60
CA ALA A 604 -13.57 21.36 -27.55
C ALA A 604 -14.64 20.50 -26.86
N ALA A 605 -14.28 19.78 -25.79
CA ALA A 605 -15.24 19.01 -25.02
C ALA A 605 -16.31 19.87 -24.33
N ARG A 606 -15.91 21.01 -23.73
CA ARG A 606 -16.84 21.96 -23.11
C ARG A 606 -17.78 22.58 -24.13
N GLU A 607 -17.26 22.96 -25.31
CA GLU A 607 -18.09 23.51 -26.39
C GLU A 607 -19.09 22.47 -26.94
N LEU A 608 -18.65 21.23 -27.17
CA LEU A 608 -19.54 20.16 -27.66
C LEU A 608 -20.65 19.84 -26.64
N LEU A 609 -20.30 19.71 -25.37
CA LEU A 609 -21.29 19.47 -24.31
C LEU A 609 -22.25 20.65 -24.17
N GLY A 610 -21.80 21.89 -24.39
CA GLY A 610 -22.66 23.06 -24.48
C GLY A 610 -23.64 23.00 -25.66
N VAL A 611 -23.17 22.60 -26.85
CA VAL A 611 -24.01 22.43 -28.05
C VAL A 611 -25.06 21.33 -27.86
N ILE A 612 -24.69 20.22 -27.22
CA ILE A 612 -25.61 19.09 -26.95
C ILE A 612 -26.61 19.44 -25.86
N ARG A 613 -26.26 20.30 -24.89
CA ARG A 613 -27.15 20.73 -23.81
C ARG A 613 -28.13 21.84 -24.24
N GLY A 614 -27.85 22.53 -25.35
CA GLY A 614 -28.71 23.56 -25.95
C GLY A 614 -29.61 23.05 -27.09
N ARG A 615 -29.52 21.76 -27.45
CA ARG A 615 -30.46 21.05 -28.33
C ARG A 615 -31.36 20.17 -27.47
#